data_AF-A0A1G2XV17-F1
#
_entry.id   AF-A0A1G2XV17-F1
#
_cell.length_a   1.000
_cell.length_b   1.000
_cell.length_c   1.000
_cell.angle_alpha   90.00
_cell.angle_beta   90.00
_cell.angle_gamma   90.00
#
_symmetry.space_group_name_H-M   'P 1'
#
loop_
_entity.id
_entity.type
_entity.pdbx_description
1 polymer ?
#
loop_
_entity_poly.entity_id
_entity_poly.type
_entity_poly.pdbx_seq_one_letter_code
_entity_poly.pdbx_strand_id
1 'polypeptide(L)'
;MGLLTNLFISVVNLVFVAMDILLLIFLAKAVYQRWKPSWLKQIVDVLDPLISVVLDRFQRLVSRYTDKTYSQRTLFNLLVFSLWITRLMLVILL
;
A
#
# COMPACT_ATOMS: atom_id res chain seq x y z
N MET A 1 20.43 -22.60 -15.53
CA MET A 1 20.01 -21.18 -15.53
C MET A 1 18.54 -20.95 -15.20
N GLY A 2 17.62 -21.91 -15.34
CA GLY A 2 16.19 -21.68 -15.06
C GLY A 2 15.79 -21.51 -13.58
N LEU A 3 16.56 -22.04 -12.62
CA LEU A 3 16.23 -21.96 -11.19
C LEU A 3 16.31 -20.54 -10.63
N LEU A 4 17.36 -19.78 -10.97
CA LEU A 4 17.52 -18.39 -10.54
C LEU A 4 16.46 -17.48 -11.18
N THR A 5 16.14 -17.70 -12.46
CA THR A 5 15.11 -16.93 -13.17
C THR A 5 13.72 -17.18 -12.60
N ASN A 6 13.37 -18.44 -12.32
CA ASN A 6 12.09 -18.79 -11.70
C ASN A 6 11.97 -18.27 -10.27
N LEU A 7 13.06 -18.26 -9.49
CA LEU A 7 13.09 -17.64 -8.17
C LEU A 7 12.84 -16.13 -8.26
N PHE A 8 13.49 -15.43 -9.19
CA PHE A 8 13.27 -14.00 -9.40
C PHE A 8 11.84 -13.69 -9.79
N ILE A 9 11.27 -14.43 -10.75
CA ILE A 9 9.88 -14.27 -11.18
C ILE A 9 8.92 -14.53 -10.02
N SER A 10 9.18 -15.56 -9.21
CA SER A 10 8.33 -15.89 -8.07
C SER A 10 8.40 -14.83 -6.97
N VAL A 11 9.57 -14.25 -6.71
CA VAL A 11 9.74 -13.14 -5.75
C VAL A 11 9.01 -11.90 -6.24
N VAL A 12 9.13 -11.56 -7.52
CA VAL A 12 8.42 -10.44 -8.15
C VAL A 12 6.91 -10.63 -7.98
N ASN A 13 6.37 -11.81 -8.30
CA ASN A 13 4.95 -12.12 -8.09
C ASN A 13 4.54 -12.01 -6.62
N LEU A 14 5.38 -12.43 -5.67
CA LEU A 14 5.07 -12.30 -4.26
C LEU A 14 4.95 -10.83 -3.84
N VAL A 15 5.82 -9.97 -4.38
CA VAL A 15 5.77 -8.52 -4.16
C VAL A 15 4.49 -7.91 -4.74
N PHE A 16 4.06 -8.35 -5.93
CA PHE A 16 2.77 -7.93 -6.51
C PHE A 16 1.59 -8.29 -5.62
N VAL A 17 1.52 -9.54 -5.16
CA VAL A 17 0.45 -10.00 -4.28
C VAL A 17 0.45 -9.19 -2.98
N ALA A 18 1.63 -8.93 -2.40
CA ALA A 18 1.74 -8.10 -1.20
C ALA A 18 1.27 -6.65 -1.45
N MET A 19 1.59 -6.06 -2.60
CA MET A 19 1.10 -4.74 -2.99
C MET A 19 -0.41 -4.72 -3.14
N ASP A 20 -1.01 -5.72 -3.80
CA ASP A 20 -2.45 -5.82 -3.97
C ASP A 20 -3.16 -5.97 -2.62
N ILE A 21 -2.62 -6.80 -1.71
CA ILE A 21 -3.15 -6.93 -0.34
C ILE A 21 -3.11 -5.59 0.39
N LEU A 22 -2.00 -4.86 0.33
CA LEU A 22 -1.91 -3.52 0.91
C LEU A 22 -2.98 -2.60 0.31
N LEU A 23 -3.09 -2.56 -1.02
CA LEU A 23 -4.10 -1.76 -1.72
C LEU A 23 -5.52 -2.07 -1.24
N LEU A 24 -5.82 -3.36 -1.04
CA LEU A 24 -7.10 -3.85 -0.54
C LEU A 24 -7.37 -3.42 0.91
N ILE A 25 -6.34 -3.45 1.77
CA ILE A 25 -6.38 -2.94 3.16
C ILE A 25 -6.66 -1.43 3.17
N PHE A 26 -5.95 -0.67 2.34
CA PHE A 26 -6.17 0.78 2.21
C PHE A 26 -7.58 1.07 1.68
N LEU A 27 -8.06 0.33 0.68
CA LEU A 27 -9.42 0.45 0.17
C LEU A 27 -10.47 0.15 1.25
N ALA A 28 -10.28 -0.92 2.03
CA ALA A 28 -11.17 -1.28 3.13
C ALA A 28 -11.25 -0.14 4.17
N LYS A 29 -10.12 0.45 4.56
CA LYS A 29 -10.11 1.61 5.47
C LYS A 29 -10.84 2.81 4.87
N ALA A 30 -10.67 3.10 3.58
CA ALA A 30 -11.37 4.19 2.91
C ALA A 30 -12.89 3.95 2.87
N VAL A 31 -13.32 2.72 2.56
CA VAL A 31 -14.73 2.31 2.59
C VAL A 31 -15.30 2.44 4.00
N TYR A 32 -14.58 1.97 5.02
CA TYR A 32 -15.00 2.12 6.42
C TYR A 32 -15.11 3.58 6.84
N GLN A 33 -14.17 4.44 6.48
CA GLN A 33 -14.26 5.87 6.81
C GLN A 33 -15.49 6.53 6.20
N ARG A 34 -15.92 6.10 5.01
CA ARG A 34 -17.06 6.70 4.30
C ARG A 34 -18.41 6.11 4.69
N TRP A 35 -18.51 4.79 4.87
CA TRP A 35 -19.77 4.07 5.07
C TRP A 35 -19.95 3.50 6.48
N LYS A 36 -18.88 3.48 7.28
CA LYS A 36 -18.80 2.89 8.63
C LYS A 36 -19.55 1.55 8.78
N PRO A 37 -19.34 0.55 7.90
CA PRO A 37 -20.04 -0.72 8.04
C PRO A 37 -19.59 -1.41 9.33
N SER A 38 -20.53 -1.90 10.12
CA SER A 38 -20.26 -2.59 11.40
C SER A 38 -19.40 -3.84 11.22
N TRP A 39 -19.59 -4.58 10.11
CA TRP A 39 -18.80 -5.77 9.79
C TRP A 39 -17.35 -5.47 9.40
N LEU A 40 -17.07 -4.26 8.87
CA LEU A 40 -15.70 -3.85 8.51
C LEU A 40 -14.91 -3.34 9.72
N LYS A 41 -15.61 -2.93 10.79
CA LYS A 41 -14.98 -2.32 11.97
C LYS A 41 -13.89 -3.21 12.54
N GLN A 42 -14.19 -4.50 12.74
CA GLN A 42 -13.26 -5.45 13.35
C GLN A 42 -12.02 -5.67 12.47
N ILE A 43 -12.20 -5.71 11.15
CA ILE A 43 -11.11 -5.85 10.18
C ILE A 43 -10.23 -4.61 10.18
N VAL A 44 -10.83 -3.42 10.14
CA VAL A 44 -10.10 -2.15 10.14
C VAL A 44 -9.38 -1.93 11.46
N ASP A 45 -9.98 -2.23 12.60
CA ASP A 45 -9.36 -2.07 13.92
C ASP A 45 -8.09 -2.96 14.05
N VAL A 46 -8.13 -4.19 13.50
CA VAL A 46 -6.95 -5.08 13.46
C VAL A 46 -5.86 -4.56 12.52
N LEU A 47 -6.27 -3.96 11.39
CA LEU A 47 -5.35 -3.46 10.37
C LEU A 47 -4.82 -2.06 10.66
N ASP A 48 -5.48 -1.29 11.53
CA ASP A 48 -5.13 0.09 11.84
C ASP A 48 -3.68 0.29 12.32
N PRO A 49 -3.12 -0.54 13.23
CA PRO A 49 -1.71 -0.46 13.60
C PRO A 49 -0.76 -0.76 12.42
N LEU A 50 -1.16 -1.65 11.51
CA LEU A 50 -0.35 -1.94 10.32
C LEU A 50 -0.36 -0.73 9.36
N ILE A 51 -1.53 -0.13 9.14
CA ILE A 51 -1.69 1.03 8.28
C ILE A 51 -0.94 2.24 8.84
N SER A 52 -0.97 2.46 10.16
CA SER A 52 -0.26 3.56 10.79
C SER A 52 1.27 3.41 10.66
N VAL A 53 1.80 2.20 10.83
CA VAL A 53 3.24 1.93 10.62
C VAL A 53 3.64 2.16 9.16
N VAL A 54 2.82 1.72 8.20
CA VAL A 54 3.09 1.93 6.77
C VAL A 54 3.05 3.42 6.43
N LEU A 55 2.04 4.16 6.90
CA LEU A 55 1.94 5.60 6.69
C LEU A 55 3.09 6.38 7.35
N ASP A 56 3.52 5.99 8.55
CA ASP A 56 4.62 6.65 9.25
C ASP A 56 5.97 6.40 8.54
N ARG A 57 6.22 5.17 8.09
CA ARG A 57 7.39 4.88 7.23
C ARG A 57 7.35 5.69 5.94
N PHE A 58 6.19 5.76 5.30
CA PHE A 58 6.02 6.51 4.07
C PHE A 58 6.21 8.01 4.29
N GLN A 59 5.68 8.56 5.38
CA GLN A 59 5.89 9.94 5.79
C GLN A 59 7.37 10.24 5.97
N ARG A 60 8.13 9.37 6.65
CA ARG A 60 9.59 9.53 6.81
C ARG A 60 10.34 9.50 5.47
N LEU A 61 9.90 8.69 4.51
CA LEU A 61 10.48 8.68 3.17
C LEU A 61 10.17 9.99 2.45
N VAL A 62 8.90 10.38 2.37
CA VAL A 62 8.46 11.61 1.70
C VAL A 62 9.10 12.84 2.33
N SER A 63 9.20 12.90 3.66
CA SER A 63 9.84 14.00 4.36
C SER A 63 11.33 14.08 4.06
N ARG A 64 12.05 12.95 3.91
CA ARG A 64 13.46 12.97 3.51
C ARG A 64 13.68 13.51 2.10
N TYR A 65 12.75 13.27 1.18
CA TYR A 65 12.87 13.75 -0.20
C TYR A 65 12.34 15.17 -0.41
N THR A 66 11.36 15.59 0.39
CA THR A 66 10.61 16.84 0.14
C THR A 66 10.78 17.88 1.27
N ASP A 67 11.39 17.51 2.40
CA ASP A 67 11.48 18.28 3.66
C ASP A 67 10.13 18.82 4.17
N LYS A 68 9.02 18.21 3.72
CA LYS A 68 7.65 18.63 4.02
C LYS A 68 6.91 17.52 4.76
N THR A 69 6.21 17.91 5.82
CA THR A 69 5.22 17.07 6.51
C THR A 69 3.84 17.29 5.88
N TYR A 70 3.26 16.21 5.40
CA TYR A 70 1.93 16.22 4.78
C TYR A 70 0.87 15.75 5.79
N SER A 71 -0.38 16.18 5.60
CA SER A 71 -1.49 15.68 6.41
C SER A 71 -1.66 14.17 6.20
N GLN A 72 -2.16 13.46 7.21
CA GLN A 72 -2.35 12.01 7.15
C GLN A 72 -3.28 11.58 5.99
N ARG A 73 -4.29 12.40 5.66
CA ARG A 73 -5.16 12.19 4.48
C ARG A 73 -4.40 12.36 3.17
N THR A 74 -3.54 13.37 3.09
CA THR A 74 -2.70 13.61 1.91
C THR A 74 -1.69 12.49 1.72
N LEU A 75 -1.03 12.03 2.79
CA LEU A 75 -0.11 10.89 2.76
C LEU A 75 -0.80 9.61 2.33
N PHE A 76 -2.00 9.36 2.85
CA PHE A 76 -2.82 8.21 2.45
C PHE A 76 -3.13 8.24 0.95
N ASN A 77 -3.60 9.37 0.43
CA ASN A 77 -3.89 9.52 -0.99
C ASN A 77 -2.62 9.38 -1.85
N LEU A 78 -1.52 9.99 -1.42
CA LEU A 78 -0.23 9.91 -2.11
C LEU A 78 0.28 8.46 -2.15
N LEU A 79 0.12 7.72 -1.06
CA LEU A 79 0.53 6.32 -0.94
C LEU A 79 -0.31 5.44 -1.86
N VAL A 80 -1.64 5.58 -1.84
CA VAL A 80 -2.54 4.85 -2.75
C VAL A 80 -2.21 5.18 -4.21
N PHE A 81 -1.99 6.45 -4.53
CA PHE A 81 -1.61 6.88 -5.88
C PHE A 81 -0.25 6.31 -6.31
N SER A 82 0.73 6.29 -5.41
CA SER A 82 2.05 5.70 -5.68
C SER A 82 1.98 4.19 -5.94
N LEU A 83 1.19 3.45 -5.15
CA LEU A 83 0.95 2.02 -5.35
C LEU A 83 0.26 1.76 -6.69
N TRP A 84 -0.74 2.57 -7.05
CA TRP A 84 -1.42 2.49 -8.34
C TRP A 84 -0.48 2.73 -9.53
N ILE A 85 0.34 3.79 -9.47
CA ILE A 85 1.33 4.07 -10.52
C ILE A 85 2.34 2.92 -10.63
N THR A 86 2.82 2.42 -9.51
CA THR A 86 3.80 1.32 -9.50
C THR A 86 3.20 0.07 -10.13
N ARG A 87 1.95 -0.25 -9.80
CA ARG A 87 1.20 -1.35 -10.42
C ARG A 87 1.04 -1.16 -11.93
N LEU A 88 0.65 0.04 -12.38
CA LEU A 88 0.49 0.34 -13.81
C LEU A 88 1.81 0.22 -14.58
N MET A 89 2.89 0.82 -14.06
CA MET A 89 4.23 0.71 -14.64
C MET A 89 4.66 -0.75 -14.78
N LEU A 90 4.43 -1.55 -13.76
CA LEU A 90 4.81 -2.96 -13.76
C LEU A 90 3.96 -3.80 -14.72
N VAL A 91 2.66 -3.53 -14.86
CA VAL A 91 1.80 -4.19 -15.86
C VAL A 91 2.21 -3.83 -17.28
N ILE A 92 2.68 -2.61 -17.52
CA ILE A 92 3.17 -2.18 -18.84
C ILE A 92 4.53 -2.80 -19.16
N LEU A 93 5.36 -3.05 -18.14
CA LEU A 93 6.72 -3.59 -18.29
C LEU A 93 6.76 -5.11 -18.56
N LEU A 94 5.71 -5.84 -18.15
CA LEU A 94 5.66 -7.31 -18.11
C LEU A 94 4.79 -7.87 -19.24
#